data_AF-A0A1Y2ZYH1-F1
#
_entry.id   AF-A0A1Y2ZYH1-F1
#
_cell.length_a   1.000
_cell.length_b   1.000
_cell.length_c   1.000
_cell.angle_alpha   90.00
_cell.angle_beta   90.00
_cell.angle_gamma   90.00
#
_symmetry.space_group_name_H-M   'P 1'
#
loop_
_entity.id
_entity.type
_entity.pdbx_description
1 polymer ?
#
loop_
_entity_poly.entity_id
_entity_poly.type
_entity_poly.pdbx_seq_one_letter_code
_entity_poly.pdbx_strand_id
1 'polypeptide(L)'
;MAKIGNITIVNKSEAFNSGAAFLMQRPSPITSVIKIDSNSIVEIEKDNPYVVVRTQDLDSHQNAFDYGHELVQKGLDILSITGKYDLSTRNSANENFVWWFSNNKVTLRITDITSLNWGINLNCGENSNSFENNGFISVASASIYPSYRYFRLSQITDDLFDAYRNMYLAFELLVSSNTQKMSNESEPNWLKRYLQTINSDILTTTFVGSSDPIQEFIDEIYKTTRCCLFHAKNGASFFNPHGEIQNRQTVAKALSKLTRIFLLLTKETNQSVRGVGDSMSTGLERQVLIAPYLDKGFFILSDDDSPFEPDEIGFDNPRYKSAIKSEKITENSTYTHKFSLIGNIPNIKSEDISQIRRVELSDENGVAKCTMILEVPIWINEVDNLEIQFNFQTISSSSPKKQYD
;
A
#
# COMPACT_ATOMS: atom_id res chain seq x y z
N MET A 1 -11.75 26.03 -11.91
CA MET A 1 -12.09 24.61 -11.73
C MET A 1 -10.83 23.79 -11.74
N ALA A 2 -10.60 23.01 -10.69
CA ALA A 2 -9.49 22.09 -10.61
C ALA A 2 -9.82 20.81 -11.38
N LYS A 3 -8.80 20.19 -11.99
CA LYS A 3 -8.97 19.03 -12.88
C LYS A 3 -7.84 18.02 -12.72
N ILE A 4 -8.15 16.75 -13.02
CA ILE A 4 -7.19 15.66 -13.17
C ILE A 4 -7.32 15.13 -14.60
N GLY A 5 -6.37 15.46 -15.45
CA GLY A 5 -6.56 15.32 -16.88
C GLY A 5 -7.79 16.14 -17.31
N ASN A 6 -8.74 15.50 -17.97
CA ASN A 6 -9.93 16.17 -18.46
C ASN A 6 -11.11 16.18 -17.45
N ILE A 7 -11.00 15.46 -16.33
CA ILE A 7 -12.08 15.33 -15.34
C ILE A 7 -12.01 16.49 -14.33
N THR A 8 -13.11 17.20 -14.16
CA THR A 8 -13.25 18.24 -13.11
C THR A 8 -13.35 17.61 -11.73
N ILE A 9 -12.55 18.06 -10.77
CA ILE A 9 -12.58 17.60 -9.37
C ILE A 9 -13.13 18.65 -8.40
N VAL A 10 -12.80 19.94 -8.60
CA VAL A 10 -13.27 21.04 -7.75
C VAL A 10 -13.88 22.12 -8.63
N ASN A 11 -15.12 22.46 -8.30
CA ASN A 11 -15.82 23.62 -8.83
C ASN A 11 -16.63 24.25 -7.69
N LYS A 12 -16.19 25.40 -7.17
CA LYS A 12 -16.84 26.14 -6.06
C LYS A 12 -18.28 26.60 -6.40
N SER A 13 -18.66 26.59 -7.68
CA SER A 13 -20.04 26.86 -8.12
C SER A 13 -20.94 25.62 -8.11
N GLU A 14 -20.37 24.42 -8.03
CA GLU A 14 -21.08 23.16 -7.90
C GLU A 14 -21.19 22.72 -6.44
N ALA A 15 -22.17 21.87 -6.15
CA ALA A 15 -22.37 21.34 -4.80
C ALA A 15 -21.26 20.35 -4.37
N PHE A 16 -20.53 19.75 -5.33
CA PHE A 16 -19.51 18.75 -5.04
C PHE A 16 -18.18 19.41 -4.63
N ASN A 17 -18.03 19.66 -3.33
CA ASN A 17 -16.86 20.33 -2.74
C ASN A 17 -15.78 19.36 -2.22
N SER A 18 -16.04 18.05 -2.25
CA SER A 18 -15.18 17.01 -1.67
C SER A 18 -15.12 15.77 -2.56
N GLY A 19 -14.12 14.91 -2.36
CA GLY A 19 -14.01 13.67 -3.12
C GLY A 19 -12.60 13.10 -3.17
N ALA A 20 -12.42 12.15 -4.07
CA ALA A 20 -11.15 11.46 -4.25
C ALA A 20 -10.99 11.01 -5.70
N ALA A 21 -9.76 10.75 -6.11
CA ALA A 21 -9.43 10.12 -7.37
C ALA A 21 -8.39 9.05 -7.13
N PHE A 22 -8.63 7.87 -7.69
CA PHE A 22 -7.78 6.70 -7.51
C PHE A 22 -7.27 6.24 -8.85
N LEU A 23 -5.99 5.89 -8.88
CA LEU A 23 -5.35 5.37 -10.07
C LEU A 23 -5.94 3.98 -10.38
N MET A 24 -6.21 3.71 -11.66
CA MET A 24 -6.68 2.41 -12.12
C MET A 24 -5.51 1.55 -12.60
N GLN A 25 -5.68 0.22 -12.61
CA GLN A 25 -4.67 -0.69 -13.16
C GLN A 25 -4.37 -0.43 -14.66
N ARG A 26 -5.32 0.17 -15.37
CA ARG A 26 -5.20 0.62 -16.75
C ARG A 26 -6.13 1.81 -17.01
N PRO A 27 -5.82 2.69 -17.98
CA PRO A 27 -6.75 3.73 -18.41
C PRO A 27 -8.11 3.18 -18.84
N SER A 28 -9.17 3.93 -18.56
CA SER A 28 -10.52 3.53 -18.97
C SER A 28 -10.67 3.59 -20.48
N PRO A 29 -11.27 2.59 -21.14
CA PRO A 29 -11.57 2.67 -22.58
C PRO A 29 -12.86 3.43 -22.89
N ILE A 30 -13.62 3.82 -21.87
CA ILE A 30 -14.94 4.45 -22.00
C ILE A 30 -15.05 5.70 -21.12
N THR A 31 -15.98 6.58 -21.48
CA THR A 31 -16.43 7.67 -20.60
C THR A 31 -17.78 7.30 -20.01
N SER A 32 -17.92 7.42 -18.69
CA SER A 32 -19.16 7.14 -17.99
C SER A 32 -19.25 7.94 -16.69
N VAL A 33 -20.42 8.50 -16.42
CA VAL A 33 -20.77 9.11 -15.14
C VAL A 33 -21.85 8.24 -14.50
N ILE A 34 -21.61 7.82 -13.27
CA ILE A 34 -22.47 6.90 -12.51
C ILE A 34 -22.94 7.65 -11.28
N LYS A 35 -24.25 7.83 -11.17
CA LYS A 35 -24.85 8.39 -9.98
C LYS A 35 -25.03 7.28 -8.95
N ILE A 36 -24.33 7.38 -7.81
CA ILE A 36 -24.45 6.40 -6.72
C ILE A 36 -25.64 6.76 -5.82
N ASP A 37 -25.77 8.04 -5.48
CA ASP A 37 -26.87 8.58 -4.69
C ASP A 37 -27.15 10.05 -5.07
N SER A 38 -27.91 10.80 -4.26
CA SER A 38 -28.24 12.19 -4.57
C SER A 38 -27.04 13.14 -4.53
N ASN A 39 -26.00 12.79 -3.78
CA ASN A 39 -24.89 13.66 -3.39
C ASN A 39 -23.54 13.16 -3.92
N SER A 40 -23.50 11.99 -4.56
CA SER A 40 -22.27 11.35 -4.98
C SER A 40 -22.34 10.81 -6.40
N ILE A 41 -21.28 11.09 -7.17
CA ILE A 41 -21.09 10.56 -8.52
C ILE A 41 -19.69 9.95 -8.65
N VAL A 42 -19.61 8.88 -9.44
CA VAL A 42 -18.35 8.27 -9.87
C VAL A 42 -18.20 8.49 -11.37
N GLU A 43 -17.08 9.03 -11.77
CA GLU A 43 -16.78 9.43 -13.14
C GLU A 43 -15.48 8.77 -13.60
N ILE A 44 -15.55 8.19 -14.80
CA ILE A 44 -14.40 7.71 -15.56
C ILE A 44 -14.46 8.36 -16.93
N GLU A 45 -13.29 8.65 -17.49
CA GLU A 45 -13.16 9.21 -18.82
C GLU A 45 -12.24 8.35 -19.66
N LYS A 46 -12.57 8.23 -20.95
CA LYS A 46 -11.76 7.48 -21.89
C LYS A 46 -10.31 8.00 -21.89
N ASP A 47 -9.37 7.07 -21.85
CA ASP A 47 -7.92 7.27 -21.82
C ASP A 47 -7.40 7.97 -20.55
N ASN A 48 -8.28 8.32 -19.59
CA ASN A 48 -7.88 8.80 -18.28
C ASN A 48 -7.56 7.61 -17.34
N PRO A 49 -6.39 7.60 -16.68
CA PRO A 49 -6.01 6.54 -15.77
C PRO A 49 -6.68 6.62 -14.40
N TYR A 50 -7.41 7.68 -14.09
CA TYR A 50 -8.09 7.84 -12.81
C TYR A 50 -9.59 7.57 -12.89
N VAL A 51 -10.10 6.94 -11.83
CA VAL A 51 -11.52 6.98 -11.48
C VAL A 51 -11.72 8.05 -10.43
N VAL A 52 -12.65 8.97 -10.67
CA VAL A 52 -12.88 10.16 -9.86
C VAL A 52 -14.24 10.03 -9.19
N VAL A 53 -14.28 10.26 -7.89
CA VAL A 53 -15.53 10.40 -7.13
C VAL A 53 -15.68 11.84 -6.66
N ARG A 54 -16.85 12.42 -6.93
CA ARG A 54 -17.24 13.74 -6.47
C ARG A 54 -18.41 13.61 -5.51
N THR A 55 -18.28 14.23 -4.34
CA THR A 55 -19.26 14.17 -3.25
C THR A 55 -19.29 15.49 -2.47
N GLN A 56 -20.09 15.56 -1.40
CA GLN A 56 -20.38 16.78 -0.66
C GLN A 56 -20.02 16.62 0.82
N ASP A 57 -19.64 17.73 1.44
CA ASP A 57 -19.61 17.93 2.90
C ASP A 57 -18.67 16.99 3.68
N LEU A 58 -17.49 16.68 3.13
CA LEU A 58 -16.43 15.99 3.85
C LEU A 58 -15.41 17.00 4.35
N ASP A 59 -15.06 16.91 5.63
CA ASP A 59 -14.34 17.93 6.38
C ASP A 59 -12.87 17.59 6.68
N SER A 60 -12.45 16.37 6.32
CA SER A 60 -11.10 15.87 6.57
C SER A 60 -10.63 14.92 5.46
N HIS A 61 -9.30 14.81 5.34
CA HIS A 61 -8.65 13.85 4.45
C HIS A 61 -9.16 12.42 4.67
N GLN A 62 -9.22 11.95 5.93
CA GLN A 62 -9.58 10.56 6.22
C GLN A 62 -11.02 10.26 5.81
N ASN A 63 -11.97 11.15 6.14
CA ASN A 63 -13.36 10.99 5.75
C ASN A 63 -13.53 11.00 4.23
N ALA A 64 -12.84 11.90 3.53
CA ALA A 64 -12.85 11.99 2.07
C ALA A 64 -12.23 10.76 1.39
N PHE A 65 -11.12 10.25 1.92
CA PHE A 65 -10.48 9.03 1.44
C PHE A 65 -11.39 7.80 1.63
N ASP A 66 -11.86 7.55 2.86
CA ASP A 66 -12.61 6.34 3.22
C ASP A 66 -13.92 6.24 2.43
N TYR A 67 -14.68 7.35 2.45
CA TYR A 67 -15.97 7.42 1.75
C TYR A 67 -15.78 7.40 0.24
N GLY A 68 -14.79 8.13 -0.28
CA GLY A 68 -14.48 8.14 -1.70
C GLY A 68 -14.06 6.77 -2.22
N HIS A 69 -13.24 6.05 -1.46
CA HIS A 69 -12.80 4.69 -1.81
C HIS A 69 -13.99 3.73 -1.90
N GLU A 70 -14.90 3.75 -0.92
CA GLU A 70 -16.11 2.91 -0.92
C GLU A 70 -17.00 3.21 -2.13
N LEU A 71 -17.22 4.49 -2.45
CA LEU A 71 -18.05 4.90 -3.58
C LEU A 71 -17.44 4.48 -4.92
N VAL A 72 -16.13 4.58 -5.08
CA VAL A 72 -15.45 4.12 -6.29
C VAL A 72 -15.67 2.63 -6.49
N GLN A 73 -15.53 1.79 -5.46
CA GLN A 73 -15.81 0.36 -5.61
C GLN A 73 -17.25 0.11 -6.06
N LYS A 74 -18.25 0.78 -5.45
CA LYS A 74 -19.65 0.70 -5.90
C LYS A 74 -19.85 1.11 -7.36
N GLY A 75 -19.16 2.17 -7.79
CA GLY A 75 -19.20 2.63 -9.18
C GLY A 75 -18.62 1.60 -10.15
N LEU A 76 -17.47 1.01 -9.80
CA LEU A 76 -16.84 -0.04 -10.59
C LEU A 76 -17.68 -1.33 -10.63
N ASP A 77 -18.32 -1.70 -9.52
CA ASP A 77 -19.27 -2.82 -9.45
C ASP A 77 -20.44 -2.61 -10.42
N ILE A 78 -21.01 -1.39 -10.44
CA ILE A 78 -22.10 -1.03 -11.36
C ILE A 78 -21.62 -1.12 -12.83
N LEU A 79 -20.42 -0.65 -13.15
CA LEU A 79 -19.87 -0.76 -14.51
C LEU A 79 -19.72 -2.22 -14.95
N SER A 80 -19.19 -3.06 -14.08
CA SER A 80 -18.98 -4.47 -14.36
C SER A 80 -20.31 -5.21 -14.55
N ILE A 81 -21.24 -5.08 -13.60
CA ILE A 81 -22.53 -5.81 -13.67
C ILE A 81 -23.44 -5.35 -14.80
N THR A 82 -23.31 -4.09 -15.23
CA THR A 82 -24.02 -3.56 -16.41
C THR A 82 -23.34 -3.93 -17.73
N GLY A 83 -22.23 -4.67 -17.69
CA GLY A 83 -21.51 -5.16 -18.86
C GLY A 83 -20.78 -4.06 -19.63
N LYS A 84 -20.52 -2.90 -19.00
CA LYS A 84 -19.81 -1.79 -19.66
C LYS A 84 -18.32 -2.06 -19.74
N TYR A 85 -17.69 -2.33 -18.60
CA TYR A 85 -16.27 -2.69 -18.53
C TYR A 85 -15.87 -3.19 -17.14
N ASP A 86 -14.81 -4.00 -17.08
CA ASP A 86 -14.19 -4.46 -15.84
C ASP A 86 -12.90 -3.66 -15.56
N LEU A 87 -12.95 -2.85 -14.52
CA LEU A 87 -11.86 -1.99 -14.04
C LEU A 87 -11.62 -2.23 -12.55
N SER A 88 -10.42 -1.89 -12.10
CA SER A 88 -10.01 -1.96 -10.70
C SER A 88 -9.00 -0.85 -10.40
N THR A 89 -8.95 -0.41 -9.15
CA THR A 89 -7.96 0.55 -8.67
C THR A 89 -6.60 -0.11 -8.45
N ARG A 90 -5.52 0.64 -8.62
CA ARG A 90 -4.14 0.29 -8.27
C ARG A 90 -3.75 1.05 -7.01
N ASN A 91 -3.21 0.34 -6.02
CA ASN A 91 -2.55 0.94 -4.85
C ASN A 91 -3.30 2.12 -4.20
N SER A 92 -4.62 1.98 -4.05
CA SER A 92 -5.51 3.11 -3.72
C SER A 92 -5.12 3.83 -2.43
N ALA A 93 -4.55 3.10 -1.46
CA ALA A 93 -4.08 3.63 -0.19
C ALA A 93 -2.84 4.53 -0.29
N ASN A 94 -2.07 4.42 -1.38
CA ASN A 94 -0.79 5.13 -1.49
C ASN A 94 -0.65 5.96 -2.78
N GLU A 95 -1.47 5.72 -3.82
CA GLU A 95 -1.49 6.50 -5.06
C GLU A 95 -2.90 7.08 -5.28
N ASN A 96 -3.12 8.31 -4.81
CA ASN A 96 -4.43 8.94 -4.85
C ASN A 96 -4.37 10.46 -4.78
N PHE A 97 -5.50 11.06 -5.15
CA PHE A 97 -5.80 12.45 -4.87
C PHE A 97 -7.03 12.51 -3.99
N VAL A 98 -7.01 13.32 -2.94
CA VAL A 98 -8.15 13.47 -2.03
C VAL A 98 -8.37 14.95 -1.79
N TRP A 99 -9.60 15.43 -1.91
CA TRP A 99 -9.93 16.81 -1.56
C TRP A 99 -11.13 16.88 -0.63
N TRP A 100 -11.09 17.85 0.27
CA TRP A 100 -12.12 18.07 1.28
C TRP A 100 -12.29 19.57 1.55
N PHE A 101 -13.46 19.92 2.08
CA PHE A 101 -13.82 21.29 2.37
C PHE A 101 -13.85 21.52 3.88
N SER A 102 -12.95 22.36 4.37
CA SER A 102 -12.85 22.67 5.80
C SER A 102 -12.54 24.14 6.00
N ASN A 103 -13.20 24.78 6.97
CA ASN A 103 -13.01 26.20 7.30
C ASN A 103 -13.13 27.14 6.07
N ASN A 104 -14.13 26.90 5.22
CA ASN A 104 -14.35 27.62 3.96
C ASN A 104 -13.20 27.54 2.94
N LYS A 105 -12.33 26.54 3.06
CA LYS A 105 -11.21 26.30 2.16
C LYS A 105 -11.26 24.88 1.60
N VAL A 106 -10.97 24.75 0.32
CA VAL A 106 -10.73 23.46 -0.33
C VAL A 106 -9.27 23.09 -0.16
N THR A 107 -9.01 21.94 0.44
CA THR A 107 -7.66 21.36 0.51
C THR A 107 -7.60 20.15 -0.41
N LEU A 108 -6.59 20.10 -1.27
CA LEU A 108 -6.26 18.95 -2.10
C LEU A 108 -5.00 18.30 -1.55
N ARG A 109 -5.02 17.00 -1.31
CA ARG A 109 -3.82 16.20 -1.03
C ARG A 109 -3.49 15.34 -2.24
N ILE A 110 -2.22 15.37 -2.63
CA ILE A 110 -1.61 14.44 -3.58
C ILE A 110 -0.80 13.42 -2.79
N THR A 111 -1.13 12.13 -2.93
CA THR A 111 -0.45 11.03 -2.25
C THR A 111 0.19 10.10 -3.27
N ASP A 112 1.46 9.80 -3.07
CA ASP A 112 2.20 8.84 -3.88
C ASP A 112 3.11 7.95 -3.02
N ILE A 113 3.63 6.88 -3.60
CA ILE A 113 4.58 5.97 -2.96
C ILE A 113 5.80 5.72 -3.83
N THR A 114 6.97 5.80 -3.19
CA THR A 114 8.22 5.35 -3.80
C THR A 114 8.73 4.11 -3.10
N SER A 115 9.02 3.10 -3.93
CA SER A 115 9.64 1.86 -3.48
C SER A 115 11.16 1.97 -3.54
N LEU A 116 11.81 1.77 -2.40
CA LEU A 116 13.26 1.74 -2.27
C LEU A 116 13.72 0.29 -2.23
N ASN A 117 14.42 -0.12 -3.29
CA ASN A 117 15.09 -1.41 -3.35
C ASN A 117 16.43 -1.30 -2.64
N TRP A 118 16.68 -2.17 -1.66
CA TRP A 118 17.93 -2.18 -0.92
C TRP A 118 18.35 -3.63 -0.64
N GLY A 119 19.66 -3.85 -0.74
CA GLY A 119 20.29 -5.12 -0.37
C GLY A 119 21.42 -4.80 0.60
N ILE A 120 21.39 -5.44 1.77
CA ILE A 120 22.52 -5.36 2.69
C ILE A 120 23.43 -6.54 2.38
N ASN A 121 24.63 -6.24 1.87
CA ASN A 121 25.72 -7.20 1.85
C ASN A 121 26.49 -7.07 3.17
N LEU A 122 26.09 -7.84 4.19
CA LEU A 122 26.88 -7.98 5.40
C LEU A 122 28.07 -8.88 5.10
N ASN A 123 29.20 -8.28 4.78
CA ASN A 123 30.48 -8.98 4.83
C ASN A 123 30.92 -9.08 6.29
N CYS A 124 30.43 -10.10 7.00
CA CYS A 124 31.07 -10.50 8.25
C CYS A 124 32.45 -11.04 7.90
N GLY A 125 33.48 -10.20 8.06
CA GLY A 125 34.87 -10.62 8.01
C GLY A 125 35.13 -11.59 9.16
N GLU A 126 34.90 -12.88 8.91
CA GLU A 126 35.43 -13.91 9.78
C GLU A 126 36.95 -13.92 9.53
N ASN A 127 37.73 -13.48 10.52
CA ASN A 127 39.16 -13.78 10.57
C ASN A 127 39.33 -15.29 10.83
N SER A 128 38.88 -16.13 9.90
CA SER A 128 39.18 -17.55 9.85
C SER A 128 40.12 -17.76 8.66
N ASN A 129 41.41 -17.84 8.98
CA ASN A 129 42.36 -18.48 8.08
C ASN A 129 41.82 -19.86 7.70
N SER A 130 41.95 -20.18 6.40
CA SER A 130 41.58 -21.43 5.72
C SER A 130 40.11 -21.59 5.32
N PHE A 131 39.80 -21.29 4.05
CA PHE A 131 39.17 -22.25 3.13
C PHE A 131 39.58 -21.93 1.69
N GLU A 132 40.65 -22.57 1.21
CA GLU A 132 40.82 -22.83 -0.21
C GLU A 132 39.78 -23.86 -0.65
N ASN A 133 38.72 -23.41 -1.32
CA ASN A 133 38.27 -23.93 -2.62
C ASN A 133 36.88 -23.42 -2.97
N ASN A 134 36.74 -23.06 -4.25
CA ASN A 134 35.50 -22.77 -4.96
C ASN A 134 34.53 -23.96 -4.94
N GLY A 135 33.83 -24.17 -3.83
CA GLY A 135 32.66 -25.03 -3.77
C GLY A 135 31.41 -24.22 -4.04
N PHE A 136 30.72 -24.49 -5.16
CA PHE A 136 29.31 -24.12 -5.30
C PHE A 136 28.61 -24.47 -3.98
N ILE A 137 27.88 -23.51 -3.38
CA ILE A 137 26.96 -23.84 -2.28
C ILE A 137 26.01 -24.88 -2.87
N SER A 138 26.19 -26.14 -2.47
CA SER A 138 25.24 -27.20 -2.75
C SER A 138 23.94 -26.72 -2.13
N VAL A 139 23.01 -26.22 -2.95
CA VAL A 139 21.63 -26.02 -2.54
C VAL A 139 21.18 -27.41 -2.14
N ALA A 140 21.14 -27.69 -0.84
CA ALA A 140 20.55 -28.92 -0.33
C ALA A 140 19.23 -29.09 -1.07
N SER A 141 18.97 -30.27 -1.63
CA SER A 141 17.76 -30.52 -2.40
C SER A 141 16.56 -30.27 -1.48
N ALA A 142 16.06 -29.04 -1.48
CA ALA A 142 14.91 -28.68 -0.68
C ALA A 142 13.78 -29.54 -1.21
N SER A 143 13.24 -30.42 -0.36
CA SER A 143 12.07 -31.20 -0.69
C SER A 143 11.00 -30.21 -1.16
N ILE A 144 10.56 -30.33 -2.41
CA ILE A 144 9.58 -29.41 -2.98
C ILE A 144 8.23 -29.78 -2.38
N TYR A 145 7.82 -29.09 -1.33
CA TYR A 145 6.48 -29.24 -0.77
C TYR A 145 5.47 -28.51 -1.65
N PRO A 146 4.33 -29.12 -2.00
CA PRO A 146 3.25 -28.45 -2.73
C PRO A 146 2.78 -27.13 -2.08
N SER A 147 2.91 -26.99 -0.75
CA SER A 147 2.62 -25.76 -0.01
C SER A 147 3.45 -24.55 -0.49
N TYR A 148 4.68 -24.78 -0.98
CA TYR A 148 5.55 -23.70 -1.46
C TYR A 148 5.00 -23.00 -2.71
N ARG A 149 4.16 -23.70 -3.50
CA ARG A 149 3.47 -23.07 -4.64
C ARG A 149 2.54 -21.97 -4.16
N TYR A 150 1.73 -22.26 -3.15
CA TYR A 150 0.79 -21.30 -2.59
C TYR A 150 1.50 -20.18 -1.85
N PHE A 151 2.60 -20.48 -1.13
CA PHE A 151 3.46 -19.44 -0.56
C PHE A 151 3.96 -18.50 -1.66
N ARG A 152 4.53 -19.02 -2.75
CA ARG A 152 4.99 -18.20 -3.89
C ARG A 152 3.84 -17.36 -4.46
N LEU A 153 2.66 -17.93 -4.68
CA LEU A 153 1.50 -17.20 -5.21
C LEU A 153 1.11 -16.03 -4.29
N SER A 154 1.17 -16.23 -2.97
CA SER A 154 0.91 -15.16 -2.01
C SER A 154 1.95 -14.03 -2.11
N GLN A 155 3.19 -14.32 -2.51
CA GLN A 155 4.25 -13.31 -2.59
C GLN A 155 4.19 -12.48 -3.87
N ILE A 156 3.60 -13.03 -4.95
CA ILE A 156 3.57 -12.38 -6.26
C ILE A 156 2.27 -11.63 -6.52
N THR A 157 1.17 -12.00 -5.88
CA THR A 157 -0.11 -11.31 -6.05
C THR A 157 -0.07 -9.94 -5.40
N ASP A 158 -0.68 -8.95 -6.05
CA ASP A 158 -0.84 -7.60 -5.51
C ASP A 158 -2.11 -7.47 -4.68
N ASP A 159 -3.10 -8.35 -4.85
CA ASP A 159 -4.33 -8.33 -4.08
C ASP A 159 -4.14 -8.90 -2.67
N LEU A 160 -4.47 -8.10 -1.65
CA LEU A 160 -4.30 -8.48 -0.25
C LEU A 160 -5.10 -9.74 0.14
N PHE A 161 -6.29 -9.90 -0.43
CA PHE A 161 -7.24 -10.94 -0.03
C PHE A 161 -6.81 -12.28 -0.65
N ASP A 162 -6.39 -12.27 -1.91
CA ASP A 162 -5.78 -13.38 -2.62
C ASP A 162 -4.43 -13.77 -2.02
N ALA A 163 -3.61 -12.80 -1.59
CA ALA A 163 -2.39 -13.08 -0.85
C ALA A 163 -2.69 -13.85 0.44
N TYR A 164 -3.68 -13.42 1.21
CA TYR A 164 -4.11 -14.13 2.40
C TYR A 164 -4.63 -15.53 2.06
N ARG A 165 -5.51 -15.67 1.05
CA ARG A 165 -6.05 -16.97 0.65
C ARG A 165 -4.94 -17.95 0.27
N ASN A 166 -3.99 -17.51 -0.55
CA ASN A 166 -2.84 -18.32 -0.94
C ASN A 166 -1.94 -18.65 0.27
N MET A 167 -1.67 -17.71 1.18
CA MET A 167 -0.90 -18.00 2.38
C MET A 167 -1.60 -19.01 3.30
N TYR A 168 -2.93 -18.91 3.45
CA TYR A 168 -3.71 -19.87 4.23
C TYR A 168 -3.67 -21.26 3.61
N LEU A 169 -3.80 -21.39 2.28
CA LEU A 169 -3.65 -22.67 1.58
C LEU A 169 -2.22 -23.25 1.73
N ALA A 170 -1.20 -22.40 1.72
CA ALA A 170 0.18 -22.82 1.98
C ALA A 170 0.31 -23.42 3.38
N PHE A 171 -0.22 -22.72 4.39
CA PHE A 171 -0.25 -23.19 5.78
C PHE A 171 -1.06 -24.47 5.93
N GLU A 172 -2.30 -24.51 5.47
CA GLU A 172 -3.20 -25.67 5.59
C GLU A 172 -2.58 -26.93 4.94
N LEU A 173 -1.95 -26.77 3.79
CA LEU A 173 -1.29 -27.88 3.11
C LEU A 173 -0.04 -28.36 3.84
N LEU A 174 0.73 -27.44 4.45
CA LEU A 174 1.83 -27.81 5.34
C LEU A 174 1.32 -28.58 6.56
N VAL A 175 0.26 -28.11 7.22
CA VAL A 175 -0.34 -28.78 8.38
C VAL A 175 -0.84 -30.17 8.00
N SER A 176 -1.60 -30.30 6.91
CA SER A 176 -2.16 -31.59 6.48
C SER A 176 -1.11 -32.61 6.08
N SER A 177 0.06 -32.17 5.57
CA SER A 177 1.19 -33.06 5.30
C SER A 177 1.85 -33.63 6.56
N ASN A 178 1.74 -32.92 7.70
CA ASN A 178 2.32 -33.34 8.97
C ASN A 178 1.30 -34.00 9.91
N THR A 179 0.01 -33.67 9.78
CA THR A 179 -1.04 -34.18 10.65
C THR A 179 -2.36 -34.29 9.90
N GLN A 180 -2.79 -35.52 9.65
CA GLN A 180 -4.07 -35.78 9.00
C GLN A 180 -5.25 -35.44 9.92
N LYS A 181 -6.29 -34.86 9.33
CA LYS A 181 -7.57 -34.60 9.99
C LYS A 181 -8.35 -35.90 10.19
N MET A 182 -8.90 -36.12 11.38
CA MET A 182 -9.72 -37.30 11.67
C MET A 182 -11.16 -37.13 11.13
N SER A 183 -11.84 -38.24 10.82
CA SER A 183 -13.15 -38.22 10.14
C SER A 183 -14.27 -37.44 10.86
N ASN A 184 -14.24 -37.38 12.20
CA ASN A 184 -15.24 -36.67 13.03
C ASN A 184 -14.68 -35.42 13.71
N GLU A 185 -13.50 -34.97 13.28
CA GLU A 185 -12.84 -33.79 13.86
C GLU A 185 -13.25 -32.54 13.09
N SER A 186 -13.60 -31.47 13.81
CA SER A 186 -13.84 -30.17 13.18
C SER A 186 -12.50 -29.57 12.71
N GLU A 187 -12.51 -28.74 11.65
CA GLU A 187 -11.30 -28.07 11.17
C GLU A 187 -10.60 -27.25 12.28
N PRO A 188 -11.31 -26.47 13.15
CA PRO A 188 -10.66 -25.80 14.28
C PRO A 188 -9.99 -26.75 15.28
N ASN A 189 -10.62 -27.89 15.59
CA ASN A 189 -10.06 -28.84 16.56
C ASN A 189 -8.82 -29.54 15.99
N TRP A 190 -8.84 -29.86 14.70
CA TRP A 190 -7.68 -30.37 13.98
C TRP A 190 -6.50 -29.38 14.00
N LEU A 191 -6.75 -28.11 13.71
CA LEU A 191 -5.73 -27.07 13.80
C LEU A 191 -5.19 -26.92 15.22
N LYS A 192 -6.06 -26.85 16.23
CA LYS A 192 -5.63 -26.79 17.65
C LYS A 192 -4.73 -27.97 18.01
N ARG A 193 -5.10 -29.18 17.62
CA ARG A 193 -4.32 -30.39 17.89
C ARG A 193 -2.93 -30.32 17.25
N TYR A 194 -2.81 -29.84 16.01
CA TYR A 194 -1.51 -29.64 15.38
C TYR A 194 -0.69 -28.53 16.07
N LEU A 195 -1.32 -27.39 16.38
CA LEU A 195 -0.64 -26.27 17.04
C LEU A 195 -0.15 -26.61 18.46
N GLN A 196 -0.70 -27.64 19.09
CA GLN A 196 -0.20 -28.18 20.36
C GLN A 196 1.09 -28.99 20.23
N THR A 197 1.45 -29.45 19.03
CA THR A 197 2.64 -30.30 18.81
C THR A 197 3.85 -29.53 18.29
N ILE A 198 3.66 -28.29 17.81
CA ILE A 198 4.75 -27.46 17.30
C ILE A 198 5.51 -26.81 18.46
N ASN A 199 6.70 -26.29 18.17
CA ASN A 199 7.43 -25.48 19.14
C ASN A 199 6.61 -24.24 19.56
N SER A 200 6.38 -24.09 20.87
CA SER A 200 5.60 -22.99 21.44
C SER A 200 6.19 -21.61 21.13
N ASP A 201 7.50 -21.52 20.89
CA ASP A 201 8.18 -20.27 20.55
C ASP A 201 7.67 -19.65 19.24
N ILE A 202 7.20 -20.50 18.31
CA ILE A 202 6.63 -20.04 17.04
C ILE A 202 5.41 -19.15 17.29
N LEU A 203 4.51 -19.59 18.18
CA LEU A 203 3.28 -18.87 18.48
C LEU A 203 3.51 -17.74 19.47
N THR A 204 4.29 -17.96 20.54
CA THR A 204 4.53 -16.92 21.55
C THR A 204 5.30 -15.71 21.00
N THR A 205 6.22 -15.91 20.04
CA THR A 205 6.90 -14.80 19.37
C THR A 205 6.03 -14.10 18.32
N THR A 206 4.95 -14.73 17.85
CA THR A 206 4.00 -14.14 16.90
C THR A 206 2.86 -13.41 17.62
N PHE A 207 2.40 -13.96 18.75
CA PHE A 207 1.32 -13.46 19.60
C PHE A 207 1.91 -13.01 20.95
N VAL A 208 2.77 -11.99 20.90
CA VAL A 208 3.51 -11.49 22.06
C VAL A 208 2.54 -11.00 23.14
N GLY A 209 2.70 -11.49 24.36
CA GLY A 209 1.86 -11.13 25.52
C GLY A 209 0.57 -11.94 25.65
N SER A 210 0.29 -12.86 24.72
CA SER A 210 -0.86 -13.76 24.81
C SER A 210 -0.68 -14.80 25.91
N SER A 211 -1.74 -15.05 26.68
CA SER A 211 -1.80 -16.17 27.64
C SER A 211 -2.21 -17.49 26.99
N ASP A 212 -2.84 -17.45 25.82
CA ASP A 212 -3.21 -18.62 25.01
C ASP A 212 -3.01 -18.33 23.51
N PRO A 213 -1.77 -18.41 23.01
CA PRO A 213 -1.44 -18.14 21.61
C PRO A 213 -2.17 -19.05 20.61
N ILE A 214 -2.57 -20.25 21.03
CA ILE A 214 -3.31 -21.19 20.17
C ILE A 214 -4.74 -20.69 19.99
N GLN A 215 -5.40 -20.28 21.08
CA GLN A 215 -6.74 -19.72 20.99
C GLN A 215 -6.74 -18.39 20.21
N GLU A 216 -5.72 -17.55 20.40
CA GLU A 216 -5.57 -16.31 19.63
C GLU A 216 -5.37 -16.57 18.12
N PHE A 217 -4.58 -17.58 17.75
CA PHE A 217 -4.49 -18.01 16.34
C PHE A 217 -5.87 -18.41 15.79
N ILE A 218 -6.63 -19.21 16.54
CA ILE A 218 -7.95 -19.67 16.11
C ILE A 218 -8.92 -18.49 15.96
N ASP A 219 -8.89 -17.52 16.85
CA ASP A 219 -9.82 -16.40 16.80
C ASP A 219 -9.44 -15.38 15.73
N GLU A 220 -8.16 -15.03 15.58
CA GLU A 220 -7.72 -14.01 14.62
C GLU A 220 -7.57 -14.57 13.20
N ILE A 221 -6.78 -15.64 13.03
CA ILE A 221 -6.42 -16.18 11.72
C ILE A 221 -7.59 -16.99 11.17
N TYR A 222 -8.12 -17.93 11.96
CA TYR A 222 -9.15 -18.84 11.46
C TYR A 222 -10.54 -18.20 11.43
N LYS A 223 -11.08 -17.78 12.59
CA LYS A 223 -12.48 -17.32 12.67
C LYS A 223 -12.66 -15.93 12.07
N THR A 224 -11.88 -14.95 12.52
CA THR A 224 -12.06 -13.55 12.13
C THR A 224 -11.64 -13.32 10.68
N THR A 225 -10.51 -13.89 10.27
CA THR A 225 -9.97 -13.58 8.93
C THR A 225 -10.35 -14.63 7.89
N ARG A 226 -9.99 -15.91 8.08
CA ARG A 226 -10.27 -16.95 7.09
C ARG A 226 -11.77 -17.14 6.88
N CYS A 227 -12.59 -17.28 7.92
CA CYS A 227 -14.03 -17.48 7.68
C CYS A 227 -14.68 -16.27 6.99
N CYS A 228 -14.35 -15.03 7.38
CA CYS A 228 -14.90 -13.82 6.75
C CYS A 228 -14.43 -13.61 5.29
N LEU A 229 -13.27 -14.14 4.90
CA LEU A 229 -12.74 -14.03 3.54
C LEU A 229 -13.24 -15.12 2.58
N PHE A 230 -13.59 -16.28 3.12
CA PHE A 230 -13.97 -17.47 2.35
C PHE A 230 -15.48 -17.71 2.32
N HIS A 231 -16.27 -17.00 3.15
CA HIS A 231 -17.72 -17.11 3.19
C HIS A 231 -18.36 -15.72 3.15
N ALA A 232 -19.23 -15.48 2.17
CA ALA A 232 -20.08 -14.29 2.08
C ALA A 232 -21.55 -14.72 2.16
N LYS A 233 -22.18 -14.52 3.33
CA LYS A 233 -23.59 -14.84 3.57
C LYS A 233 -24.28 -13.64 4.18
N ASN A 234 -25.49 -13.33 3.71
CA ASN A 234 -26.32 -12.29 4.31
C ASN A 234 -26.55 -12.59 5.80
N GLY A 235 -26.34 -11.58 6.65
CA GLY A 235 -26.47 -11.69 8.11
C GLY A 235 -25.26 -12.27 8.84
N ALA A 236 -24.18 -12.60 8.13
CA ALA A 236 -22.89 -12.97 8.72
C ALA A 236 -21.85 -11.86 8.46
N SER A 237 -20.81 -11.80 9.30
CA SER A 237 -19.64 -10.96 9.02
C SER A 237 -18.84 -11.54 7.85
N PHE A 238 -18.51 -10.70 6.88
CA PHE A 238 -17.61 -11.03 5.77
C PHE A 238 -16.79 -9.80 5.39
N PHE A 239 -15.65 -10.03 4.73
CA PHE A 239 -14.80 -8.95 4.25
C PHE A 239 -14.92 -8.84 2.74
N ASN A 240 -15.42 -7.70 2.27
CA ASN A 240 -15.43 -7.36 0.85
C ASN A 240 -14.00 -7.08 0.36
N PRO A 241 -13.57 -7.71 -0.76
CA PRO A 241 -12.37 -7.27 -1.47
C PRO A 241 -12.47 -5.76 -1.77
N HIS A 242 -11.39 -5.03 -1.52
CA HIS A 242 -11.32 -3.56 -1.64
C HIS A 242 -12.40 -2.79 -0.85
N GLY A 243 -13.06 -3.41 0.14
CA GLY A 243 -14.05 -2.75 0.99
C GLY A 243 -13.43 -1.88 2.08
N GLU A 244 -14.07 -1.87 3.24
CA GLU A 244 -13.66 -1.07 4.40
C GLU A 244 -12.19 -1.26 4.78
N ILE A 245 -11.50 -0.14 5.00
CA ILE A 245 -10.06 -0.11 5.31
C ILE A 245 -9.74 -0.86 6.60
N GLN A 246 -10.64 -0.81 7.60
CA GLN A 246 -10.45 -1.55 8.85
C GLN A 246 -10.38 -3.08 8.63
N ASN A 247 -11.20 -3.60 7.71
CA ASN A 247 -11.18 -5.02 7.34
C ASN A 247 -9.89 -5.35 6.60
N ARG A 248 -9.44 -4.47 5.69
CA ARG A 248 -8.14 -4.62 5.02
C ARG A 248 -6.98 -4.64 6.02
N GLN A 249 -6.97 -3.74 7.00
CA GLN A 249 -5.95 -3.72 8.05
C GLN A 249 -5.96 -5.00 8.88
N THR A 250 -7.14 -5.55 9.17
CA THR A 250 -7.29 -6.84 9.88
C THR A 250 -6.68 -7.98 9.06
N VAL A 251 -6.97 -8.05 7.76
CA VAL A 251 -6.42 -9.05 6.83
C VAL A 251 -4.90 -8.92 6.71
N ALA A 252 -4.38 -7.70 6.59
CA ALA A 252 -2.94 -7.45 6.50
C ALA A 252 -2.18 -7.89 7.76
N LYS A 253 -2.72 -7.60 8.95
CA LYS A 253 -2.16 -8.06 10.23
C LYS A 253 -2.17 -9.59 10.32
N ALA A 254 -3.28 -10.22 9.98
CA ALA A 254 -3.42 -11.68 9.97
C ALA A 254 -2.46 -12.36 8.98
N LEU A 255 -2.33 -11.81 7.76
CA LEU A 255 -1.38 -12.27 6.75
C LEU A 255 0.07 -12.20 7.25
N SER A 256 0.45 -11.09 7.88
CA SER A 256 1.80 -10.93 8.46
C SER A 256 2.09 -12.01 9.51
N LYS A 257 1.18 -12.20 10.47
CA LYS A 257 1.28 -13.24 11.51
C LYS A 257 1.35 -14.65 10.89
N LEU A 258 0.47 -14.96 9.94
CA LEU A 258 0.41 -16.26 9.28
C LEU A 258 1.67 -16.55 8.45
N THR A 259 2.20 -15.54 7.73
CA THR A 259 3.45 -15.65 6.98
C THR A 259 4.62 -15.98 7.90
N ARG A 260 4.70 -15.30 9.06
CA ARG A 260 5.72 -15.57 10.07
C ARG A 260 5.63 -17.01 10.58
N ILE A 261 4.45 -17.47 10.96
CA ILE A 261 4.22 -18.85 11.43
C ILE A 261 4.63 -19.85 10.36
N PHE A 262 4.21 -19.65 9.10
CA PHE A 262 4.58 -20.53 7.99
C PHE A 262 6.10 -20.63 7.80
N LEU A 263 6.81 -19.50 7.84
CA LEU A 263 8.27 -19.49 7.67
C LEU A 263 9.00 -20.17 8.84
N LEU A 264 8.52 -19.99 10.07
CA LEU A 264 9.09 -20.66 11.23
C LEU A 264 8.86 -22.17 11.19
N LEU A 265 7.64 -22.63 10.84
CA LEU A 265 7.34 -24.06 10.68
C LEU A 265 8.15 -24.70 9.54
N THR A 266 8.30 -23.99 8.42
CA THR A 266 9.12 -24.49 7.32
C THR A 266 10.60 -24.54 7.68
N LYS A 267 11.10 -23.61 8.51
CA LYS A 267 12.48 -23.63 9.01
C LYS A 267 12.75 -24.81 9.96
N GLU A 268 11.78 -25.20 10.79
CA GLU A 268 11.91 -26.39 11.63
C GLU A 268 11.97 -27.68 10.80
N THR A 269 11.29 -27.70 9.66
CA THR A 269 11.20 -28.89 8.78
C THR A 269 12.26 -28.93 7.68
N ASN A 270 12.84 -27.79 7.29
CA ASN A 270 13.79 -27.68 6.18
C ASN A 270 14.93 -26.70 6.51
N GLN A 271 16.18 -27.11 6.24
CA GLN A 271 17.38 -26.34 6.59
C GLN A 271 17.63 -25.10 5.71
N SER A 272 16.92 -24.93 4.59
CA SER A 272 17.15 -23.83 3.63
C SER A 272 15.85 -23.09 3.32
N VAL A 273 15.41 -22.26 4.27
CA VAL A 273 14.24 -21.38 4.08
C VAL A 273 14.71 -19.93 4.00
N ARG A 274 14.02 -19.14 3.18
CA ARG A 274 14.15 -17.68 3.13
C ARG A 274 14.16 -17.13 4.55
N GLY A 275 15.10 -16.24 4.87
CA GLY A 275 15.20 -15.66 6.20
C GLY A 275 13.87 -15.06 6.65
N VAL A 276 13.52 -15.24 7.93
CA VAL A 276 12.37 -14.56 8.58
C VAL A 276 12.71 -13.08 8.80
N GLY A 277 13.34 -12.45 7.80
CA GLY A 277 13.89 -11.12 7.89
C GLY A 277 12.80 -10.13 8.23
N ASP A 278 12.63 -9.87 9.53
CA ASP A 278 12.33 -8.54 10.01
C ASP A 278 13.41 -7.68 9.35
N SER A 279 13.00 -6.92 8.33
CA SER A 279 13.88 -5.88 7.77
C SER A 279 14.44 -5.10 8.94
N MET A 280 15.64 -4.53 8.78
CA MET A 280 16.21 -3.71 9.84
C MET A 280 15.14 -2.79 10.40
N SER A 281 15.16 -2.60 11.72
CA SER A 281 14.22 -1.75 12.40
C SER A 281 14.02 -0.46 11.59
N THR A 282 12.75 -0.09 11.42
CA THR A 282 12.27 1.22 10.98
C THR A 282 13.16 2.40 11.37
N GLY A 283 13.83 2.32 12.52
CA GLY A 283 14.83 3.29 12.95
C GLY A 283 15.97 3.57 11.96
N LEU A 284 16.58 2.57 11.32
CA LEU A 284 17.71 2.80 10.42
C LEU A 284 17.24 3.42 9.10
N GLU A 285 16.15 2.90 8.52
CA GLU A 285 15.62 3.45 7.27
C GLU A 285 15.15 4.89 7.49
N ARG A 286 14.48 5.18 8.61
CA ARG A 286 14.13 6.54 9.01
C ARG A 286 15.36 7.43 9.18
N GLN A 287 16.39 6.96 9.87
CA GLN A 287 17.57 7.78 10.17
C GLN A 287 18.43 8.07 8.93
N VAL A 288 18.52 7.12 7.99
CA VAL A 288 19.32 7.29 6.77
C VAL A 288 18.54 8.00 5.67
N LEU A 289 17.25 7.70 5.51
CA LEU A 289 16.47 8.14 4.35
C LEU A 289 15.59 9.34 4.63
N ILE A 290 15.20 9.60 5.88
CA ILE A 290 14.16 10.59 6.20
C ILE A 290 14.72 11.73 7.01
N ALA A 291 15.52 11.42 8.03
CA ALA A 291 16.09 12.42 8.94
C ALA A 291 16.81 13.57 8.22
N PRO A 292 17.57 13.36 7.12
CA PRO A 292 18.18 14.48 6.39
C PRO A 292 17.18 15.50 5.84
N TYR A 293 15.96 15.08 5.51
CA TYR A 293 14.92 15.92 4.90
C TYR A 293 14.00 16.57 5.93
N LEU A 294 13.86 15.99 7.12
CA LEU A 294 13.02 16.58 8.16
C LEU A 294 13.49 17.95 8.60
N ASP A 295 14.77 18.28 8.43
CA ASP A 295 15.29 19.58 8.82
C ASP A 295 15.31 20.60 7.68
N LYS A 296 15.60 20.15 6.45
CA LYS A 296 15.98 21.02 5.32
C LYS A 296 15.26 20.71 4.00
N GLY A 297 14.42 19.67 3.98
CA GLY A 297 13.70 19.23 2.79
C GLY A 297 12.40 19.97 2.56
N PHE A 298 12.01 20.05 1.29
CA PHE A 298 10.72 20.57 0.83
C PHE A 298 10.30 19.87 -0.46
N PHE A 299 9.01 19.96 -0.76
CA PHE A 299 8.49 19.57 -2.06
C PHE A 299 8.57 20.73 -3.04
N ILE A 300 8.91 20.43 -4.28
CA ILE A 300 8.84 21.35 -5.42
C ILE A 300 7.86 20.76 -6.42
N LEU A 301 6.91 21.57 -6.87
CA LEU A 301 5.94 21.16 -7.88
C LEU A 301 6.16 21.99 -9.13
N SER A 302 6.16 21.36 -10.29
CA SER A 302 6.39 22.01 -11.58
C SER A 302 5.45 21.47 -12.67
N ASP A 303 5.36 22.23 -13.77
CA ASP A 303 4.64 21.84 -14.98
C ASP A 303 5.50 21.02 -15.95
N ASP A 304 6.79 20.85 -15.65
CA ASP A 304 7.73 19.99 -16.35
C ASP A 304 7.31 18.51 -16.30
N ASP A 305 7.30 17.85 -17.45
CA ASP A 305 6.99 16.42 -17.62
C ASP A 305 8.22 15.58 -18.01
N SER A 306 9.42 16.17 -17.96
CA SER A 306 10.65 15.46 -18.27
C SER A 306 10.95 14.35 -17.25
N PRO A 307 11.64 13.27 -17.67
CA PRO A 307 12.07 12.21 -16.75
C PRO A 307 12.96 12.72 -15.61
N PHE A 308 13.08 11.91 -14.55
CA PHE A 308 14.02 12.20 -13.48
C PHE A 308 15.47 11.97 -13.92
N GLU A 309 16.28 13.02 -13.85
CA GLU A 309 17.72 12.98 -14.12
C GLU A 309 18.51 13.30 -12.83
N PRO A 310 19.29 12.37 -12.27
CA PRO A 310 19.96 12.53 -10.97
C PRO A 310 21.00 13.66 -10.92
N ASP A 311 21.57 14.00 -12.09
CA ASP A 311 22.63 15.00 -12.22
C ASP A 311 22.08 16.43 -12.31
N GLU A 312 20.76 16.59 -12.35
CA GLU A 312 20.12 17.90 -12.37
C GLU A 312 20.07 18.52 -10.97
N ILE A 313 20.96 19.49 -10.76
CA ILE A 313 21.18 20.16 -9.47
C ILE A 313 20.86 21.64 -9.61
N GLY A 314 20.23 22.20 -8.58
CA GLY A 314 20.10 23.65 -8.39
C GLY A 314 18.83 24.24 -9.01
N PHE A 315 18.36 25.33 -8.38
CA PHE A 315 17.12 26.01 -8.75
C PHE A 315 17.16 26.80 -10.06
N ASP A 316 18.35 26.95 -10.65
CA ASP A 316 18.54 27.66 -11.92
C ASP A 316 18.17 26.79 -13.14
N ASN A 317 17.89 25.49 -12.95
CA ASN A 317 17.46 24.60 -14.03
C ASN A 317 16.10 25.10 -14.61
N PRO A 318 15.95 25.17 -15.95
CA PRO A 318 14.71 25.60 -16.61
C PRO A 318 13.42 24.92 -16.13
N ARG A 319 13.48 23.67 -15.63
CA ARG A 319 12.33 22.95 -15.07
C ARG A 319 11.68 23.67 -13.88
N TYR A 320 12.44 24.51 -13.17
CA TYR A 320 11.96 25.28 -12.02
C TYR A 320 11.42 26.67 -12.39
N LYS A 321 11.40 27.03 -13.68
CA LYS A 321 10.92 28.34 -14.13
C LYS A 321 9.45 28.60 -13.72
N SER A 322 8.66 27.54 -13.69
CA SER A 322 7.25 27.56 -13.29
C SER A 322 7.01 26.54 -12.17
N ALA A 323 7.79 26.70 -11.09
CA ALA A 323 7.70 25.83 -9.93
C ALA A 323 7.30 26.57 -8.65
N ILE A 324 6.61 25.86 -7.78
CA ILE A 324 6.24 26.29 -6.43
C ILE A 324 6.82 25.33 -5.41
N LYS A 325 7.19 25.91 -4.27
CA LYS A 325 7.86 25.22 -3.18
C LYS A 325 6.93 25.11 -1.98
N SER A 326 6.90 23.93 -1.36
CA SER A 326 6.19 23.71 -0.10
C SER A 326 6.87 24.39 1.07
N GLU A 327 6.11 24.54 2.14
CA GLU A 327 6.67 24.72 3.47
C GLU A 327 7.55 23.53 3.87
N LYS A 328 8.20 23.66 5.03
CA LYS A 328 9.04 22.62 5.60
C LYS A 328 8.26 21.30 5.73
N ILE A 329 8.88 20.22 5.26
CA ILE A 329 8.31 18.88 5.35
C ILE A 329 8.28 18.41 6.81
N THR A 330 7.21 17.69 7.15
CA THR A 330 7.08 16.98 8.42
C THR A 330 6.89 15.49 8.19
N GLU A 331 7.20 14.70 9.22
CA GLU A 331 6.91 13.28 9.21
C GLU A 331 5.43 13.05 9.55
N ASN A 332 4.75 12.28 8.71
CA ASN A 332 3.41 11.79 8.97
C ASN A 332 3.49 10.30 9.32
N SER A 333 3.59 9.99 10.61
CA SER A 333 3.74 8.61 11.10
C SER A 333 2.39 7.88 11.08
N THR A 334 2.10 7.13 10.02
CA THR A 334 0.82 6.41 9.89
C THR A 334 0.93 4.90 10.13
N TYR A 335 2.10 4.26 9.88
CA TYR A 335 2.23 2.80 10.00
C TYR A 335 3.62 2.34 10.46
N THR A 336 3.70 1.14 11.07
CA THR A 336 4.93 0.55 11.59
C THR A 336 5.94 0.10 10.53
N HIS A 337 5.62 0.20 9.23
CA HIS A 337 6.50 -0.18 8.10
C HIS A 337 6.37 0.76 6.89
N LYS A 338 5.75 1.93 7.08
CA LYS A 338 5.69 3.01 6.11
C LYS A 338 6.10 4.27 6.83
N PHE A 339 6.89 5.08 6.19
CA PHE A 339 7.07 6.45 6.63
C PHE A 339 6.55 7.34 5.54
N SER A 340 5.94 8.43 5.96
CA SER A 340 5.39 9.41 5.05
C SER A 340 5.98 10.76 5.37
N LEU A 341 6.37 11.47 4.33
CA LEU A 341 6.71 12.88 4.39
C LEU A 341 5.52 13.67 3.88
N ILE A 342 5.13 14.71 4.61
CA ILE A 342 4.06 15.62 4.19
C ILE A 342 4.56 17.06 4.15
N GLY A 343 4.19 17.80 3.11
CA GLY A 343 4.48 19.22 2.98
C GLY A 343 3.25 19.98 2.50
N ASN A 344 3.12 21.21 2.98
CA ASN A 344 1.94 22.04 2.78
C ASN A 344 2.27 23.26 1.91
N ILE A 345 1.34 23.67 1.07
CA ILE A 345 1.37 24.91 0.29
C ILE A 345 0.05 25.63 0.54
N PRO A 346 -0.02 26.51 1.55
CA PRO A 346 -1.24 27.24 1.86
C PRO A 346 -1.47 28.40 0.89
N ASN A 347 -2.74 28.71 0.62
CA ASN A 347 -3.19 29.83 -0.22
C ASN A 347 -2.58 29.83 -1.63
N ILE A 348 -2.50 28.64 -2.24
CA ILE A 348 -1.98 28.45 -3.59
C ILE A 348 -2.82 29.18 -4.64
N LYS A 349 -2.19 29.79 -5.64
CA LYS A 349 -2.89 30.43 -6.76
C LYS A 349 -2.50 29.80 -8.09
N SER A 350 -3.44 29.78 -9.02
CA SER A 350 -3.18 29.28 -10.39
C SER A 350 -2.21 30.16 -11.19
N GLU A 351 -1.93 31.37 -10.72
CA GLU A 351 -0.91 32.27 -11.27
C GLU A 351 0.50 31.79 -10.90
N ASP A 352 0.65 31.06 -9.79
CA ASP A 352 1.93 30.53 -9.32
C ASP A 352 2.35 29.30 -10.15
N ILE A 353 1.37 28.47 -10.52
CA ILE A 353 1.55 27.33 -11.39
C ILE A 353 0.23 27.00 -12.11
N SER A 354 0.26 26.87 -13.45
CA SER A 354 -0.94 26.59 -14.22
C SER A 354 -1.39 25.13 -14.13
N GLN A 355 -0.43 24.21 -14.06
CA GLN A 355 -0.66 22.77 -13.92
C GLN A 355 0.52 22.11 -13.21
N ILE A 356 0.26 21.04 -12.48
CA ILE A 356 1.30 20.19 -11.88
C ILE A 356 1.44 18.95 -12.76
N ARG A 357 2.68 18.64 -13.13
CA ARG A 357 3.08 17.42 -13.83
C ARG A 357 4.08 16.61 -13.04
N ARG A 358 4.86 17.30 -12.21
CA ARG A 358 5.97 16.71 -11.47
C ARG A 358 6.02 17.28 -10.07
N VAL A 359 6.37 16.41 -9.12
CA VAL A 359 6.60 16.78 -7.73
C VAL A 359 7.89 16.13 -7.26
N GLU A 360 8.76 16.92 -6.67
CA GLU A 360 10.09 16.50 -6.25
C GLU A 360 10.29 16.71 -4.77
N LEU A 361 10.90 15.73 -4.12
CA LEU A 361 11.52 15.91 -2.81
C LEU A 361 12.95 16.42 -3.02
N SER A 362 13.21 17.64 -2.59
CA SER A 362 14.51 18.29 -2.76
C SER A 362 15.07 18.82 -1.44
N ASP A 363 16.39 18.92 -1.37
CA ASP A 363 17.09 19.59 -0.28
C ASP A 363 17.22 21.11 -0.52
N GLU A 364 17.82 21.82 0.44
CA GLU A 364 18.06 23.26 0.39
C GLU A 364 18.93 23.74 -0.80
N ASN A 365 19.69 22.84 -1.42
CA ASN A 365 20.53 23.15 -2.58
C ASN A 365 19.83 22.83 -3.91
N GLY A 366 18.59 22.35 -3.88
CA GLY A 366 17.85 21.96 -5.08
C GLY A 366 18.31 20.65 -5.69
N VAL A 367 18.92 19.77 -4.89
CA VAL A 367 19.21 18.40 -5.33
C VAL A 367 17.93 17.59 -5.14
N ALA A 368 17.32 17.19 -6.25
CA ALA A 368 16.16 16.29 -6.24
C ALA A 368 16.60 14.87 -5.86
N LYS A 369 15.82 14.22 -4.99
CA LYS A 369 16.14 12.91 -4.42
C LYS A 369 15.09 11.85 -4.73
N CYS A 370 13.86 12.31 -4.89
CA CYS A 370 12.72 11.50 -5.26
C CYS A 370 11.81 12.37 -6.11
N THR A 371 11.26 11.80 -7.18
CA THR A 371 10.39 12.51 -8.10
C THR A 371 9.18 11.65 -8.39
N MET A 372 8.00 12.26 -8.24
CA MET A 372 6.73 11.75 -8.72
C MET A 372 6.42 12.46 -10.04
N ILE A 373 6.22 11.68 -11.10
CA ILE A 373 5.66 12.17 -12.36
C ILE A 373 4.21 11.73 -12.40
N LEU A 374 3.31 12.69 -12.57
CA LEU A 374 1.88 12.44 -12.59
C LEU A 374 1.45 11.87 -13.94
N GLU A 375 0.64 10.82 -13.91
CA GLU A 375 0.13 10.14 -15.12
C GLU A 375 -0.65 11.10 -16.04
N VAL A 376 -1.30 12.10 -15.45
CA VAL A 376 -2.00 13.20 -16.14
C VAL A 376 -1.75 14.52 -15.39
N PRO A 377 -1.87 15.69 -16.07
CA PRO A 377 -1.69 16.97 -15.39
C PRO A 377 -2.80 17.22 -14.39
N ILE A 378 -2.46 17.98 -13.35
CA ILE A 378 -3.42 18.48 -12.38
C ILE A 378 -3.50 19.98 -12.49
N TRP A 379 -4.70 20.50 -12.73
CA TRP A 379 -4.99 21.92 -12.63
C TRP A 379 -5.58 22.21 -11.26
N ILE A 380 -5.09 23.25 -10.60
CA ILE A 380 -5.40 23.55 -9.19
C ILE A 380 -6.31 24.77 -9.01
N ASN A 381 -6.94 25.28 -10.09
CA ASN A 381 -7.82 26.44 -9.98
C ASN A 381 -8.93 26.19 -8.96
N GLU A 382 -9.10 27.09 -7.99
CA GLU A 382 -10.07 27.00 -6.88
C GLU A 382 -9.70 26.03 -5.74
N VAL A 383 -8.50 25.43 -5.78
CA VAL A 383 -7.90 24.82 -4.59
C VAL A 383 -7.28 25.94 -3.74
N ASP A 384 -7.59 25.95 -2.45
CA ASP A 384 -7.05 26.97 -1.53
C ASP A 384 -5.76 26.51 -0.86
N ASN A 385 -5.66 25.22 -0.50
CA ASN A 385 -4.46 24.63 0.08
C ASN A 385 -4.09 23.34 -0.66
N LEU A 386 -2.80 23.12 -0.84
CA LEU A 386 -2.28 21.88 -1.42
C LEU A 386 -1.38 21.17 -0.39
N GLU A 387 -1.60 19.87 -0.23
CA GLU A 387 -0.77 18.99 0.59
C GLU A 387 -0.13 17.92 -0.30
N ILE A 388 1.14 17.65 -0.09
CA ILE A 388 1.89 16.62 -0.81
C ILE A 388 2.35 15.58 0.20
N GLN A 389 1.99 14.32 -0.04
CA GLN A 389 2.41 13.19 0.79
C GLN A 389 3.20 12.18 -0.03
N PHE A 390 4.48 12.00 0.31
CA PHE A 390 5.30 10.90 -0.21
C PHE A 390 5.40 9.79 0.82
N ASN A 391 4.91 8.62 0.46
CA ASN A 391 5.09 7.39 1.23
C ASN A 391 6.37 6.69 0.75
N PHE A 392 7.16 6.21 1.69
CA PHE A 392 8.33 5.41 1.40
C PHE A 392 8.09 3.98 1.84
N GLN A 393 8.35 3.05 0.92
CA GLN A 393 8.33 1.63 1.21
C GLN A 393 9.68 1.01 0.87
N THR A 394 10.21 0.27 1.83
CA THR A 394 11.41 -0.52 1.65
C THR A 394 11.04 -1.91 1.11
N ILE A 395 11.58 -2.28 -0.04
CA ILE A 395 11.42 -3.64 -0.59
C ILE A 395 12.76 -4.37 -0.43
N SER A 396 12.72 -5.49 0.29
CA SER A 396 13.87 -6.40 0.40
C SER A 396 13.63 -7.63 -0.47
N SER A 397 14.59 -7.95 -1.34
CA SER A 397 14.57 -9.18 -2.13
C SER A 397 14.67 -10.44 -1.27
N SER A 398 15.14 -10.34 -0.02
CA SER A 398 15.29 -11.46 0.91
C SER A 398 14.13 -11.62 1.89
N SER A 399 13.22 -10.65 2.02
CA SER A 399 12.08 -10.70 2.94
C SER A 399 10.73 -10.96 2.25
N PRO A 400 9.76 -11.58 2.93
CA PRO A 400 8.39 -11.72 2.40
C PRO A 400 7.75 -10.37 2.06
N LYS A 401 6.84 -10.37 1.09
CA LYS A 401 6.03 -9.20 0.74
C LYS A 401 5.14 -8.82 1.92
N LYS A 402 5.25 -7.56 2.35
CA LYS A 402 4.55 -7.01 3.53
C LYS A 402 3.38 -6.09 3.17
N GLN A 403 3.23 -5.73 1.90
CA GLN A 403 2.20 -4.79 1.45
C GLN A 403 1.51 -5.31 0.21
N TYR A 404 0.22 -5.01 0.14
CA TYR A 404 -0.71 -5.49 -0.85
C TYR A 404 -1.75 -4.39 -1.08
N ASP A 405 -2.24 -4.29 -2.31
CA ASP A 405 -3.13 -3.25 -2.81
C ASP A 405 -4.60 -3.46 -2.48
#